data_AF-A0A060YIA9-F1
#
_entry.id   AF-A0A060YIA9-F1
#
_cell.length_a   1.000
_cell.length_b   1.000
_cell.length_c   1.000
_cell.angle_alpha   90.00
_cell.angle_beta   90.00
_cell.angle_gamma   90.00
#
_symmetry.space_group_name_H-M   'P 1'
#
loop_
_entity.id
_entity.type
_entity.pdbx_description
1 polymer ?
#
loop_
_entity_poly.entity_id
_entity_poly.type
_entity_poly.pdbx_seq_one_letter_code
_entity_poly.pdbx_strand_id
1 'polypeptide(L)'
;MDVNPDSPYYINLLDSKSHPEDHREYVMFHGCSKEGAELIKRDGFKPSSADRMLGAGVYVSRDIRKACKYPLDVPDSEKRVLKVRVNVGRVKVIDRQNHTMQKTWHTVHGFDTAWVPPNVGMVLCNQEEDCVYDPKRIKVIEVMKVTEDNLSQYDHLQSGVSPEDSHVYVMYHGTSKQIAVDIQRNGFKPSKDGMLGAGVYLSRDIRKVIRYPLNTPLMTIPDSDRMVLKVKVDVGRVKVIKRQRHPMQKTWHTEHGFDTAWVPPNVGMVPSNQEEDCVYDPKRIKVLAMLKVPNLKNVNPWLNNPLQN
;
A
#
# COMPACT_ATOMS: atom_id res chain seq x y z
N MET A 1 5.62 -17.83 16.51
CA MET A 1 4.83 -16.62 16.78
C MET A 1 4.00 -16.38 15.55
N ASP A 2 2.82 -16.97 15.58
CA ASP A 2 1.79 -16.84 14.56
C ASP A 2 1.47 -15.37 14.37
N VAL A 3 1.34 -14.95 13.12
CA VAL A 3 0.82 -13.62 12.83
C VAL A 3 -0.60 -13.63 13.33
N ASN A 4 -0.95 -12.72 14.24
CA ASN A 4 -2.36 -12.47 14.49
C ASN A 4 -2.95 -11.90 13.18
N PRO A 5 -3.80 -12.65 12.45
CA PRO A 5 -4.42 -12.11 11.25
C PRO A 5 -5.29 -10.91 11.61
N ASP A 6 -5.80 -10.80 12.83
CA ASP A 6 -6.54 -9.63 13.29
C ASP A 6 -5.63 -8.49 13.79
N SER A 7 -4.32 -8.59 13.57
CA SER A 7 -3.41 -7.47 13.82
C SER A 7 -3.78 -6.29 12.92
N PRO A 8 -3.90 -5.06 13.46
CA PRO A 8 -4.04 -3.86 12.64
C PRO A 8 -2.80 -3.59 11.77
N TYR A 9 -1.74 -4.39 11.90
CA TYR A 9 -0.56 -4.35 11.03
C TYR A 9 -0.49 -5.52 10.05
N TYR A 10 -1.48 -6.43 10.06
CA TYR A 10 -1.63 -7.41 9.00
C TYR A 10 -1.99 -6.68 7.71
N ILE A 11 -1.13 -6.85 6.72
CA ILE A 11 -1.12 -6.06 5.51
C ILE A 11 -1.05 -7.07 4.36
N ASN A 12 -2.21 -7.33 3.77
CA ASN A 12 -2.28 -7.86 2.41
C ASN A 12 -2.54 -6.67 1.48
N LEU A 13 -1.54 -5.78 1.41
CA LEU A 13 -1.54 -4.64 0.51
C LEU A 13 -1.11 -5.15 -0.85
N LEU A 14 -2.11 -5.55 -1.63
CA LEU A 14 -1.99 -5.50 -3.07
C LEU A 14 -1.91 -4.02 -3.48
N ASP A 15 -1.02 -3.70 -4.41
CA ASP A 15 -1.01 -2.37 -5.02
C ASP A 15 -2.41 -2.08 -5.60
N SER A 16 -2.97 -0.91 -5.31
CA SER A 16 -4.24 -0.42 -5.88
C SER A 16 -4.36 -0.51 -7.41
N LYS A 17 -3.25 -0.56 -8.16
CA LYS A 17 -3.25 -0.78 -9.62
C LYS A 17 -3.27 -2.25 -10.03
N SER A 18 -2.89 -3.15 -9.13
CA SER A 18 -2.77 -4.57 -9.45
C SER A 18 -4.14 -5.23 -9.45
N HIS A 19 -4.36 -6.08 -10.44
CA HIS A 19 -5.56 -6.90 -10.53
C HIS A 19 -5.70 -7.80 -9.28
N PRO A 20 -6.84 -7.74 -8.55
CA PRO A 20 -7.09 -8.65 -7.44
C PRO A 20 -7.16 -10.08 -7.96
N GLU A 21 -6.35 -10.97 -7.37
CA GLU A 21 -6.38 -12.39 -7.68
C GLU A 21 -7.60 -13.04 -7.04
N ASP A 22 -8.20 -13.99 -7.76
CA ASP A 22 -9.34 -14.77 -7.27
C ASP A 22 -9.04 -15.46 -5.94
N HIS A 23 -10.08 -15.56 -5.11
CA HIS A 23 -10.11 -16.28 -3.84
C HIS A 23 -9.08 -15.78 -2.81
N ARG A 24 -8.64 -14.52 -2.91
CA ARG A 24 -7.76 -13.87 -1.93
C ARG A 24 -8.51 -12.98 -0.96
N GLU A 25 -7.83 -12.68 0.15
CA GLU A 25 -8.28 -11.68 1.12
C GLU A 25 -7.41 -10.43 1.07
N TYR A 26 -7.99 -9.26 0.90
CA TYR A 26 -7.26 -7.99 0.89
C TYR A 26 -7.68 -7.08 2.03
N VAL A 27 -6.76 -6.20 2.45
CA VAL A 27 -7.10 -5.07 3.31
C VAL A 27 -7.54 -3.92 2.41
N MET A 28 -8.74 -3.41 2.68
CA MET A 28 -9.34 -2.29 1.95
C MET A 28 -9.97 -1.29 2.94
N PHE A 29 -10.52 -0.21 2.41
CA PHE A 29 -11.07 0.90 3.15
C PHE A 29 -12.47 1.26 2.65
N HIS A 30 -13.36 1.58 3.59
CA HIS A 30 -14.71 2.05 3.32
C HIS A 30 -14.97 3.37 4.05
N GLY A 31 -15.29 4.42 3.31
CA GLY A 31 -15.72 5.70 3.89
C GLY A 31 -17.21 5.67 4.24
N CYS A 32 -17.55 6.12 5.44
CA CYS A 32 -18.94 6.22 5.92
C CYS A 32 -19.08 7.38 6.92
N SER A 33 -20.31 7.75 7.29
CA SER A 33 -20.52 8.65 8.43
C SER A 33 -20.25 7.93 9.76
N LYS A 34 -20.13 8.69 10.85
CA LYS A 34 -20.03 8.15 12.21
C LYS A 34 -21.22 7.24 12.53
N GLU A 35 -22.42 7.66 12.19
CA GLU A 35 -23.66 6.88 12.39
C GLU A 35 -23.64 5.63 11.53
N GLY A 36 -23.17 5.73 10.27
CA GLY A 36 -22.99 4.59 9.38
C GLY A 36 -22.01 3.56 9.94
N ALA A 37 -20.90 4.00 10.52
CA ALA A 37 -19.94 3.12 11.18
C ALA A 37 -20.55 2.35 12.35
N GLU A 38 -21.36 3.01 13.20
CA GLU A 38 -22.05 2.34 14.31
C GLU A 38 -23.10 1.33 13.81
N LEU A 39 -23.86 1.67 12.76
CA LEU A 39 -24.81 0.75 12.13
C LEU A 39 -24.10 -0.47 11.54
N ILE A 40 -23.00 -0.27 10.81
CA ILE A 40 -22.21 -1.37 10.24
C ILE A 40 -21.63 -2.26 11.35
N LYS A 41 -21.18 -1.67 12.45
CA LYS A 41 -20.65 -2.43 13.59
C LYS A 41 -21.73 -3.27 14.27
N ARG A 42 -22.97 -2.76 14.35
CA ARG A 42 -24.10 -3.46 14.98
C ARG A 42 -24.72 -4.52 14.08
N ASP A 43 -24.98 -4.18 12.82
CA ASP A 43 -25.84 -4.94 11.92
C ASP A 43 -25.06 -5.60 10.75
N GLY A 44 -23.78 -5.29 10.61
CA GLY A 44 -22.98 -5.62 9.44
C GLY A 44 -23.21 -4.66 8.27
N PHE A 45 -22.43 -4.85 7.21
CA PHE A 45 -22.61 -4.10 5.97
C PHE A 45 -23.93 -4.49 5.27
N LYS A 46 -24.55 -3.51 4.61
CA LYS A 46 -25.70 -3.72 3.73
C LYS A 46 -25.32 -3.32 2.30
N PRO A 47 -25.71 -4.08 1.27
CA PRO A 47 -25.45 -3.69 -0.11
C PRO A 47 -26.11 -2.35 -0.43
N SER A 48 -25.41 -1.53 -1.19
CA SER A 48 -26.01 -0.35 -1.82
C SER A 48 -27.04 -0.74 -2.88
N SER A 49 -27.81 0.25 -3.33
CA SER A 49 -28.82 0.10 -4.38
C SER A 49 -28.23 -0.33 -5.74
N ALA A 50 -29.03 -1.03 -6.55
CA ALA A 50 -28.61 -1.56 -7.85
C ALA A 50 -28.39 -0.50 -8.95
N ASP A 51 -28.77 0.75 -8.69
CA ASP A 51 -28.57 1.89 -9.59
C ASP A 51 -27.12 2.39 -9.61
N ARG A 52 -26.30 2.03 -8.61
CA ARG A 52 -24.87 2.38 -8.52
C ARG A 52 -24.05 1.85 -9.72
N MET A 53 -22.84 2.40 -9.87
CA MET A 53 -21.96 2.18 -11.03
C MET A 53 -21.77 0.70 -11.38
N LEU A 54 -21.52 -0.15 -10.38
CA LEU A 54 -21.32 -1.59 -10.53
C LEU A 54 -22.54 -2.42 -10.08
N GLY A 55 -23.69 -1.78 -9.89
CA GLY A 55 -24.85 -2.42 -9.29
C GLY A 55 -24.76 -2.52 -7.77
N ALA A 56 -25.57 -3.42 -7.21
CA ALA A 56 -25.72 -3.59 -5.77
C ALA A 56 -24.50 -4.27 -5.16
N GLY A 57 -24.04 -3.75 -4.02
CA GLY A 57 -22.91 -4.30 -3.30
C GLY A 57 -22.30 -3.29 -2.33
N VAL A 58 -21.25 -3.71 -1.64
CA VAL A 58 -20.46 -2.88 -0.73
C VAL A 58 -19.22 -2.39 -1.47
N TYR A 59 -19.10 -1.07 -1.56
CA TYR A 59 -18.01 -0.42 -2.26
C TYR A 59 -16.85 -0.15 -1.31
N VAL A 60 -15.66 -0.59 -1.70
CA VAL A 60 -14.43 -0.47 -0.92
C VAL A 60 -13.28 -0.10 -1.86
N SER A 61 -12.20 0.45 -1.29
CA SER A 61 -11.00 0.81 -2.05
C SER A 61 -9.75 0.43 -1.29
N ARG A 62 -8.70 0.05 -2.02
CA ARG A 62 -7.36 -0.11 -1.46
C ARG A 62 -6.67 1.24 -1.16
N ASP A 63 -7.21 2.34 -1.67
CA ASP A 63 -6.73 3.70 -1.41
C ASP A 63 -7.54 4.36 -0.25
N ILE A 64 -6.87 4.56 0.89
CA ILE A 64 -7.49 5.19 2.05
C ILE A 64 -7.85 6.67 1.80
N ARG A 65 -7.05 7.39 0.99
CA ARG A 65 -7.28 8.80 0.64
C ARG A 65 -8.47 8.95 -0.30
N LYS A 66 -8.77 7.92 -1.09
CA LYS A 66 -10.04 7.83 -1.81
C LYS A 66 -11.19 7.59 -0.84
N ALA A 67 -11.08 6.53 -0.02
CA ALA A 67 -12.17 6.11 0.86
C ALA A 67 -12.59 7.23 1.83
N CYS A 68 -11.63 8.00 2.38
CA CYS A 68 -11.93 9.06 3.35
C CYS A 68 -12.70 10.26 2.78
N LYS A 69 -12.80 10.39 1.45
CA LYS A 69 -13.60 11.46 0.82
C LYS A 69 -15.10 11.21 0.96
N TYR A 70 -15.51 9.95 1.17
CA TYR A 70 -16.91 9.56 1.20
C TYR A 70 -17.45 9.42 2.63
N PRO A 71 -18.73 9.77 2.87
CA PRO A 71 -19.68 10.38 1.91
C PRO A 71 -19.33 11.84 1.58
N LEU A 72 -19.57 12.29 0.34
CA LEU A 72 -19.13 13.61 -0.14
C LEU A 72 -19.84 14.79 0.56
N ASP A 73 -21.04 14.55 1.06
CA ASP A 73 -21.95 15.50 1.71
C ASP A 73 -21.78 15.56 3.23
N VAL A 74 -20.85 14.80 3.80
CA VAL A 74 -20.57 14.75 5.24
C VAL A 74 -19.26 15.48 5.56
N PRO A 75 -19.20 16.32 6.60
CA PRO A 75 -17.95 16.97 7.01
C PRO A 75 -16.95 15.96 7.60
N ASP A 76 -15.64 16.19 7.44
CA ASP A 76 -14.60 15.24 7.84
C ASP A 76 -14.63 14.86 9.34
N SER A 77 -15.09 15.76 10.22
CA SER A 77 -15.29 15.49 11.65
C SER A 77 -16.30 14.37 11.93
N GLU A 78 -17.28 14.22 11.04
CA GLU A 78 -18.35 13.21 11.10
C GLU A 78 -18.06 12.00 10.21
N LYS A 79 -17.06 12.07 9.32
CA LYS A 79 -16.63 10.91 8.54
C LYS A 79 -15.85 9.90 9.38
N ARG A 80 -15.98 8.63 9.01
CA ARG A 80 -15.16 7.52 9.47
C ARG A 80 -14.65 6.72 8.28
N VAL A 81 -13.46 6.17 8.44
CA VAL A 81 -12.93 5.18 7.50
C VAL A 81 -12.85 3.85 8.23
N LEU A 82 -13.55 2.86 7.69
CA LEU A 82 -13.46 1.48 8.15
C LEU A 82 -12.32 0.80 7.41
N LYS A 83 -11.36 0.25 8.14
CA LYS A 83 -10.42 -0.71 7.60
C LYS A 83 -11.07 -2.07 7.63
N VAL A 84 -11.11 -2.74 6.48
CA VAL A 84 -11.81 -4.01 6.31
C VAL A 84 -10.90 -5.08 5.72
N ARG A 85 -11.12 -6.33 6.12
CA ARG A 85 -10.63 -7.53 5.42
C ARG A 85 -11.71 -8.00 4.48
N VAL A 86 -11.38 -8.13 3.21
CA VAL A 86 -12.32 -8.48 2.14
C VAL A 86 -11.87 -9.76 1.48
N ASN A 87 -12.66 -10.83 1.60
CA ASN A 87 -12.51 -12.03 0.78
C ASN A 87 -13.15 -11.79 -0.58
N VAL A 88 -12.33 -11.52 -1.61
CA VAL A 88 -12.85 -11.07 -2.90
C VAL A 88 -13.52 -12.19 -3.71
N GLY A 89 -13.34 -13.46 -3.35
CA GLY A 89 -13.89 -14.58 -4.11
C GLY A 89 -13.47 -14.51 -5.58
N ARG A 90 -14.38 -14.81 -6.52
CA ARG A 90 -14.12 -14.63 -7.96
C ARG A 90 -14.27 -13.16 -8.35
N VAL A 91 -13.26 -12.61 -9.02
CA VAL A 91 -13.16 -11.20 -9.37
C VAL A 91 -13.45 -10.99 -10.85
N LYS A 92 -14.33 -10.03 -11.17
CA LYS A 92 -14.57 -9.58 -12.54
C LYS A 92 -13.97 -8.19 -12.76
N VAL A 93 -13.06 -8.08 -13.72
CA VAL A 93 -12.58 -6.78 -14.20
C VAL A 93 -13.68 -6.09 -15.02
N ILE A 94 -13.99 -4.84 -14.67
CA ILE A 94 -14.88 -3.94 -15.39
C ILE A 94 -14.05 -2.74 -15.84
N ASP A 95 -13.49 -2.83 -17.04
CA ASP A 95 -12.44 -1.94 -17.57
C ASP A 95 -12.96 -0.82 -18.48
N ARG A 96 -14.29 -0.66 -18.60
CA ARG A 96 -14.91 0.39 -19.40
C ARG A 96 -16.35 0.66 -19.01
N GLN A 97 -16.78 1.89 -19.24
CA GLN A 97 -18.18 2.27 -19.14
C GLN A 97 -19.02 1.43 -20.12
N ASN A 98 -20.21 1.03 -19.67
CA ASN A 98 -21.13 0.15 -20.40
C ASN A 98 -20.54 -1.23 -20.70
N HIS A 99 -19.63 -1.74 -19.86
CA HIS A 99 -19.23 -3.15 -19.94
C HIS A 99 -20.48 -4.03 -19.84
N THR A 100 -20.56 -5.07 -20.68
CA THR A 100 -21.66 -6.05 -20.74
C THR A 100 -22.06 -6.67 -19.41
N MET A 101 -21.16 -6.66 -18.42
CA MET A 101 -21.32 -7.28 -17.11
C MET A 101 -21.33 -6.25 -15.98
N GLN A 102 -21.30 -4.94 -16.30
CA GLN A 102 -21.08 -3.86 -15.34
C GLN A 102 -22.01 -3.93 -14.12
N LYS A 103 -23.27 -4.36 -14.31
CA LYS A 103 -24.26 -4.51 -13.23
C LYS A 103 -24.80 -5.93 -13.06
N THR A 104 -24.26 -6.90 -13.79
CA THR A 104 -24.78 -8.29 -13.82
C THR A 104 -23.72 -9.32 -13.46
N TRP A 105 -22.48 -8.89 -13.25
CA TRP A 105 -21.34 -9.73 -12.86
C TRP A 105 -21.69 -10.67 -11.69
N HIS A 106 -22.47 -10.21 -10.71
CA HIS A 106 -22.90 -11.02 -9.57
C HIS A 106 -24.09 -11.94 -9.89
N THR A 107 -25.26 -11.39 -10.22
CA THR A 107 -26.51 -12.16 -10.31
C THR A 107 -26.59 -13.09 -11.51
N VAL A 108 -25.99 -12.71 -12.64
CA VAL A 108 -26.05 -13.49 -13.88
C VAL A 108 -24.82 -14.37 -14.06
N HIS A 109 -23.65 -13.85 -13.67
CA HIS A 109 -22.37 -14.51 -13.95
C HIS A 109 -21.68 -15.10 -12.70
N GLY A 110 -22.25 -14.84 -11.52
CA GLY A 110 -21.84 -15.45 -10.24
C GLY A 110 -20.53 -14.93 -9.67
N PHE A 111 -19.97 -13.83 -10.16
CA PHE A 111 -18.75 -13.25 -9.58
C PHE A 111 -19.06 -12.68 -8.19
N ASP A 112 -18.07 -12.73 -7.30
CA ASP A 112 -18.22 -12.29 -5.91
C ASP A 112 -17.85 -10.81 -5.73
N THR A 113 -16.91 -10.33 -6.57
CA THR A 113 -16.44 -8.94 -6.60
C THR A 113 -16.32 -8.45 -8.04
N ALA A 114 -16.79 -7.24 -8.32
CA ALA A 114 -16.36 -6.49 -9.50
C ALA A 114 -15.26 -5.50 -9.13
N TRP A 115 -14.24 -5.41 -9.97
CA TRP A 115 -13.13 -4.48 -9.80
C TRP A 115 -12.99 -3.58 -11.02
N VAL A 116 -12.93 -2.27 -10.77
CA VAL A 116 -12.61 -1.24 -11.77
C VAL A 116 -11.15 -0.86 -11.62
N PRO A 117 -10.32 -1.05 -12.67
CA PRO A 117 -8.94 -0.59 -12.65
C PRO A 117 -8.85 0.94 -12.69
N PRO A 118 -7.72 1.53 -12.26
CA PRO A 118 -7.50 2.96 -12.42
C PRO A 118 -7.35 3.33 -13.91
N ASN A 119 -7.55 4.60 -14.25
CA ASN A 119 -7.36 5.18 -15.59
C ASN A 119 -8.31 4.67 -16.69
N VAL A 120 -9.50 4.19 -16.35
CA VAL A 120 -10.52 3.77 -17.33
C VAL A 120 -11.76 4.68 -17.40
N GLY A 121 -11.72 5.85 -16.75
CA GLY A 121 -12.75 6.88 -16.88
C GLY A 121 -14.10 6.55 -16.22
N MET A 122 -14.19 5.48 -15.43
CA MET A 122 -15.43 5.05 -14.78
C MET A 122 -15.61 5.66 -13.38
N VAL A 123 -14.52 5.84 -12.64
CA VAL A 123 -14.50 6.36 -11.28
C VAL A 123 -13.95 7.79 -11.29
N LEU A 124 -14.48 8.65 -10.41
CA LEU A 124 -13.96 10.00 -10.22
C LEU A 124 -12.43 9.98 -10.02
N CYS A 125 -11.75 10.91 -10.69
CA CYS A 125 -10.29 11.02 -10.67
C CYS A 125 -9.55 9.75 -11.15
N ASN A 126 -10.18 8.88 -11.94
CA ASN A 126 -9.54 7.71 -12.55
C ASN A 126 -8.96 6.71 -11.54
N GLN A 127 -9.57 6.60 -10.36
CA GLN A 127 -9.11 5.71 -9.29
C GLN A 127 -9.73 4.30 -9.43
N GLU A 128 -9.12 3.32 -8.75
CA GLU A 128 -9.62 1.94 -8.69
C GLU A 128 -10.83 1.82 -7.76
N GLU A 129 -11.70 0.82 -7.95
CA GLU A 129 -12.83 0.55 -7.04
C GLU A 129 -13.23 -0.92 -7.03
N ASP A 130 -13.50 -1.48 -5.86
CA ASP A 130 -14.07 -2.82 -5.71
C ASP A 130 -15.53 -2.71 -5.22
N CYS A 131 -16.41 -3.51 -5.82
CA CYS A 131 -17.77 -3.72 -5.37
C CYS A 131 -17.97 -5.20 -5.02
N VAL A 132 -18.18 -5.49 -3.74
CA VAL A 132 -18.33 -6.84 -3.21
C VAL A 132 -19.82 -7.13 -3.02
N TYR A 133 -20.31 -8.24 -3.58
CA TYR A 133 -21.75 -8.51 -3.60
C TYR A 133 -22.29 -8.96 -2.24
N ASP A 134 -21.67 -9.98 -1.62
CA ASP A 134 -22.09 -10.51 -0.32
C ASP A 134 -21.33 -9.79 0.83
N PRO A 135 -22.02 -9.01 1.67
CA PRO A 135 -21.42 -8.32 2.80
C PRO A 135 -20.70 -9.23 3.80
N LYS A 136 -21.08 -10.51 3.89
CA LYS A 136 -20.44 -11.48 4.81
C LYS A 136 -18.98 -11.76 4.45
N ARG A 137 -18.55 -11.40 3.25
CA ARG A 137 -17.16 -11.46 2.80
C ARG A 137 -16.29 -10.33 3.37
N ILE A 138 -16.88 -9.39 4.11
CA ILE A 138 -16.22 -8.20 4.62
C ILE A 138 -16.23 -8.21 6.15
N LYS A 139 -15.03 -8.24 6.75
CA LYS A 139 -14.84 -8.12 8.21
C LYS A 139 -14.27 -6.75 8.54
N VAL A 140 -14.94 -5.98 9.38
CA VAL A 140 -14.39 -4.73 9.93
C VAL A 140 -13.26 -5.06 10.90
N ILE A 141 -12.11 -4.44 10.68
CA ILE A 141 -10.91 -4.56 11.53
C ILE A 141 -10.81 -3.36 12.47
N GLU A 142 -10.99 -2.15 11.92
CA GLU A 142 -10.74 -0.90 12.62
C GLU A 142 -11.69 0.20 12.13
N VAL A 143 -12.10 1.10 13.03
CA VAL A 143 -12.88 2.30 12.72
C VAL A 143 -12.04 3.52 13.05
N MET A 144 -11.69 4.31 12.04
CA MET A 144 -10.79 5.45 12.19
C MET A 144 -11.52 6.78 12.00
N LYS A 145 -11.13 7.80 12.76
CA LYS A 145 -11.46 9.19 12.44
C LYS A 145 -10.63 9.67 11.24
N VAL A 146 -11.23 10.50 10.39
CA VAL A 146 -10.52 11.16 9.29
C VAL A 146 -9.60 12.24 9.87
N THR A 147 -8.36 11.86 10.14
CA THR A 147 -7.29 12.73 10.62
C THR A 147 -6.01 12.35 9.89
N GLU A 148 -5.12 13.31 9.67
CA GLU A 148 -3.87 13.07 8.95
C GLU A 148 -3.02 11.97 9.61
N ASP A 149 -3.01 11.93 10.95
CA ASP A 149 -2.29 10.90 11.69
C ASP A 149 -2.81 9.48 11.46
N ASN A 150 -4.13 9.31 11.26
CA ASN A 150 -4.70 8.00 10.95
C ASN A 150 -4.51 7.65 9.47
N LEU A 151 -4.75 8.60 8.57
CA LEU A 151 -4.67 8.36 7.12
C LEU A 151 -3.25 8.01 6.68
N SER A 152 -2.26 8.78 7.13
CA SER A 152 -0.84 8.58 6.80
C SER A 152 -0.25 7.24 7.25
N GLN A 153 -0.90 6.48 8.13
CA GLN A 153 -0.48 5.12 8.50
C GLN A 153 -0.76 4.08 7.42
N TYR A 154 -1.62 4.44 6.47
CA TYR A 154 -2.10 3.61 5.37
C TYR A 154 -2.01 4.33 4.03
N ASP A 155 -1.39 5.51 4.02
CA ASP A 155 -1.11 6.27 2.80
C ASP A 155 0.11 5.66 2.10
N HIS A 156 -0.19 4.57 1.39
CA HIS A 156 0.75 3.90 0.51
C HIS A 156 0.70 4.60 -0.84
N LEU A 157 1.61 5.54 -1.07
CA LEU A 157 1.82 6.00 -2.43
C LEU A 157 2.26 4.80 -3.27
N GLN A 158 1.56 4.60 -4.39
CA GLN A 158 1.83 3.50 -5.30
C GLN A 158 3.30 3.52 -5.74
N SER A 159 3.87 2.32 -5.89
CA SER A 159 5.18 2.18 -6.51
C SER A 159 5.16 2.78 -7.91
N GLY A 160 6.19 3.54 -8.24
CA GLY A 160 6.37 4.24 -9.51
C GLY A 160 5.74 5.63 -9.60
N VAL A 161 4.94 6.04 -8.60
CA VAL A 161 4.37 7.40 -8.58
C VAL A 161 5.35 8.35 -7.88
N SER A 162 5.59 9.52 -8.48
CA SER A 162 6.47 10.52 -7.88
C SER A 162 5.95 10.92 -6.49
N PRO A 163 6.78 10.84 -5.43
CA PRO A 163 6.44 11.44 -4.15
C PRO A 163 6.19 12.94 -4.32
N GLU A 164 5.19 13.45 -3.62
CA GLU A 164 4.92 14.88 -3.51
C GLU A 164 5.69 15.48 -2.33
N ASP A 165 6.13 16.73 -2.48
CA ASP A 165 6.84 17.43 -1.42
C ASP A 165 5.98 17.53 -0.14
N SER A 166 6.64 17.47 1.01
CA SER A 166 6.08 17.61 2.36
C SER A 166 4.99 16.60 2.73
N HIS A 167 4.89 15.49 1.98
CA HIS A 167 3.96 14.42 2.28
C HIS A 167 4.57 13.35 3.19
N VAL A 168 3.70 12.54 3.78
CA VAL A 168 4.11 11.42 4.61
C VAL A 168 3.61 10.12 4.00
N TYR A 169 4.52 9.23 3.67
CA TYR A 169 4.20 7.95 3.04
C TYR A 169 4.61 6.77 3.91
N VAL A 170 3.92 5.67 3.71
CA VAL A 170 4.36 4.39 4.22
C VAL A 170 5.29 3.72 3.23
N MET A 171 6.47 3.34 3.70
CA MET A 171 7.48 2.61 2.93
C MET A 171 7.95 1.38 3.70
N TYR A 172 8.85 0.63 3.08
CA TYR A 172 9.42 -0.59 3.64
C TYR A 172 10.95 -0.58 3.59
N HIS A 173 11.56 -1.19 4.60
CA HIS A 173 13.00 -1.46 4.65
C HIS A 173 13.24 -2.94 4.93
N GLY A 174 13.88 -3.63 4.00
CA GLY A 174 14.25 -5.03 4.16
C GLY A 174 15.64 -5.17 4.76
N THR A 175 15.78 -5.94 5.83
CA THR A 175 17.06 -6.14 6.52
C THR A 175 17.09 -7.46 7.27
N SER A 176 18.20 -7.79 7.94
CA SER A 176 18.27 -8.99 8.78
C SER A 176 17.51 -8.79 10.08
N LYS A 177 17.05 -9.88 10.70
CA LYS A 177 16.36 -9.84 11.99
C LYS A 177 17.16 -9.09 13.08
N GLN A 178 18.49 -9.29 13.11
CA GLN A 178 19.37 -8.62 14.08
C GLN A 178 19.37 -7.10 13.86
N ILE A 179 19.58 -6.66 12.62
CA ILE A 179 19.61 -5.23 12.29
C ILE A 179 18.24 -4.57 12.50
N ALA A 180 17.14 -5.29 12.22
CA ALA A 180 15.79 -4.79 12.50
C ALA A 180 15.58 -4.50 14.00
N VAL A 181 16.04 -5.40 14.89
CA VAL A 181 15.99 -5.18 16.35
C VAL A 181 16.86 -4.00 16.76
N ASP A 182 18.03 -3.86 16.17
CA ASP A 182 18.95 -2.74 16.47
C ASP A 182 18.37 -1.39 16.01
N ILE A 183 17.73 -1.34 14.84
CA ILE A 183 17.01 -0.16 14.35
C ILE A 183 15.82 0.17 15.25
N GLN A 184 15.04 -0.83 15.68
CA GLN A 184 13.90 -0.61 16.57
C GLN A 184 14.33 0.03 17.90
N ARG A 185 15.52 -0.33 18.41
CA ARG A 185 16.06 0.19 19.67
C ARG A 185 16.76 1.54 19.54
N ASN A 186 17.54 1.72 18.47
CA ASN A 186 18.48 2.83 18.35
C ASN A 186 18.14 3.81 17.21
N GLY A 187 17.08 3.56 16.46
CA GLY A 187 16.76 4.28 15.23
C GLY A 187 17.61 3.82 14.03
N PHE A 188 17.26 4.33 12.85
CA PHE A 188 18.05 4.12 11.65
C PHE A 188 19.38 4.87 11.73
N LYS A 189 20.43 4.26 11.17
CA LYS A 189 21.71 4.93 10.90
C LYS A 189 21.86 5.06 9.39
N PRO A 190 22.12 6.26 8.86
CA PRO A 190 22.26 6.44 7.43
C PRO A 190 23.53 5.74 6.94
N SER A 191 23.49 5.19 5.73
CA SER A 191 24.71 4.73 5.07
C SER A 191 25.64 5.92 4.81
N LYS A 192 26.94 5.66 4.71
CA LYS A 192 27.92 6.69 4.34
C LYS A 192 27.95 6.99 2.84
N ASP A 193 27.47 6.04 2.02
CA ASP A 193 27.38 6.16 0.57
C ASP A 193 26.31 5.19 0.02
N GLY A 194 26.04 5.29 -1.27
CA GLY A 194 25.16 4.44 -2.04
C GLY A 194 24.92 5.02 -3.43
N MET A 195 23.96 4.47 -4.16
CA MET A 195 23.61 4.98 -5.49
C MET A 195 23.19 6.45 -5.46
N LEU A 196 22.48 6.86 -4.41
CA LEU A 196 22.00 8.22 -4.18
C LEU A 196 22.83 8.95 -3.11
N GLY A 197 24.03 8.45 -2.78
CA GLY A 197 24.84 9.00 -1.68
C GLY A 197 24.37 8.50 -0.31
N ALA A 198 24.70 9.27 0.72
CA ALA A 198 24.44 8.93 2.12
C ALA A 198 22.95 9.04 2.47
N GLY A 199 22.44 8.10 3.24
CA GLY A 199 21.05 8.13 3.71
C GLY A 199 20.49 6.76 4.07
N VAL A 200 19.19 6.72 4.34
CA VAL A 200 18.44 5.50 4.61
C VAL A 200 17.63 5.15 3.37
N TYR A 201 17.88 3.95 2.84
CA TYR A 201 17.24 3.47 1.60
C TYR A 201 15.96 2.71 1.91
N LEU A 202 14.89 3.09 1.22
CA LEU A 202 13.53 2.59 1.41
C LEU A 202 12.91 2.28 0.04
N SER A 203 11.86 1.47 0.05
CA SER A 203 11.05 1.24 -1.15
C SER A 203 9.59 1.10 -0.78
N ARG A 204 8.69 1.51 -1.68
CA ARG A 204 7.25 1.27 -1.54
C ARG A 204 6.84 -0.08 -2.11
N ASP A 205 7.74 -0.78 -2.82
CA ASP A 205 7.51 -2.15 -3.29
C ASP A 205 7.96 -3.19 -2.26
N ILE A 206 6.99 -3.86 -1.64
CA ILE A 206 7.27 -4.92 -0.68
C ILE A 206 7.96 -6.14 -1.32
N ARG A 207 7.73 -6.43 -2.62
CA ARG A 207 8.42 -7.52 -3.35
C ARG A 207 9.91 -7.25 -3.48
N LYS A 208 10.30 -5.97 -3.59
CA LYS A 208 11.70 -5.57 -3.57
C LYS A 208 12.30 -5.88 -2.21
N VAL A 209 11.70 -5.37 -1.13
CA VAL A 209 12.33 -5.36 0.19
C VAL A 209 12.40 -6.73 0.86
N ILE A 210 11.46 -7.65 0.62
CA ILE A 210 11.55 -9.01 1.19
C ILE A 210 12.80 -9.77 0.73
N ARG A 211 13.40 -9.34 -0.39
CA ARG A 211 14.65 -9.89 -0.94
C ARG A 211 15.90 -9.27 -0.33
N TYR A 212 15.77 -8.37 0.65
CA TYR A 212 16.92 -7.83 1.36
C TYR A 212 17.12 -8.48 2.74
N PRO A 213 18.39 -8.68 3.16
CA PRO A 213 19.60 -8.46 2.36
C PRO A 213 19.72 -9.49 1.21
N LEU A 214 20.26 -9.09 0.06
CA LEU A 214 20.34 -9.98 -1.11
C LEU A 214 21.29 -11.15 -0.84
N ASN A 215 20.96 -12.33 -1.38
CA ASN A 215 21.90 -13.45 -1.39
C ASN A 215 23.06 -13.11 -2.35
N THR A 216 24.27 -13.49 -1.96
CA THR A 216 25.48 -13.39 -2.77
C THR A 216 26.10 -14.79 -2.90
N PRO A 217 27.07 -15.00 -3.82
CA PRO A 217 27.80 -16.27 -3.90
C PRO A 217 28.48 -16.67 -2.58
N LEU A 218 28.77 -15.70 -1.71
CA LEU A 218 29.47 -15.90 -0.44
C LEU A 218 28.52 -16.02 0.77
N MET A 219 27.25 -15.62 0.63
CA MET A 219 26.30 -15.59 1.75
C MET A 219 24.87 -15.72 1.26
N THR A 220 24.17 -16.75 1.75
CA THR A 220 22.73 -16.93 1.56
C THR A 220 22.02 -16.71 2.89
N ILE A 221 21.03 -15.81 2.91
CA ILE A 221 20.22 -15.51 4.09
C ILE A 221 18.83 -16.13 3.88
N PRO A 222 18.42 -17.11 4.71
CA PRO A 222 17.10 -17.71 4.62
C PRO A 222 16.01 -16.69 4.98
N ASP A 223 14.79 -16.91 4.49
CA ASP A 223 13.66 -16.02 4.82
C ASP A 223 13.42 -15.89 6.32
N SER A 224 13.69 -16.94 7.11
CA SER A 224 13.58 -16.92 8.57
C SER A 224 14.43 -15.84 9.25
N ASP A 225 15.53 -15.44 8.60
CA ASP A 225 16.47 -14.44 9.11
C ASP A 225 16.27 -13.05 8.51
N ARG A 226 15.29 -12.90 7.61
CA ARG A 226 14.90 -11.63 7.00
C ARG A 226 13.73 -11.01 7.74
N MET A 227 13.79 -9.69 7.86
CA MET A 227 12.74 -8.86 8.46
C MET A 227 12.47 -7.67 7.55
N VAL A 228 11.20 -7.29 7.45
CA VAL A 228 10.78 -6.04 6.82
C VAL A 228 10.31 -5.07 7.91
N LEU A 229 10.89 -3.88 7.94
CA LEU A 229 10.38 -2.77 8.73
C LEU A 229 9.35 -2.00 7.91
N LYS A 230 8.10 -1.92 8.40
CA LYS A 230 7.11 -0.97 7.89
C LYS A 230 7.40 0.38 8.56
N VAL A 231 7.58 1.43 7.77
CA VAL A 231 7.95 2.76 8.28
C VAL A 231 7.02 3.84 7.76
N LYS A 232 6.77 4.87 8.58
CA LYS A 232 6.17 6.15 8.19
C LYS A 232 7.31 7.13 7.91
N VAL A 233 7.29 7.77 6.74
CA VAL A 233 8.39 8.59 6.23
C VAL A 233 7.85 9.96 5.86
N ASP A 234 8.27 11.00 6.57
CA ASP A 234 8.12 12.38 6.11
C ASP A 234 9.17 12.66 5.04
N VAL A 235 8.74 12.75 3.78
CA VAL A 235 9.69 12.87 2.67
C VAL A 235 10.26 14.28 2.52
N GLY A 236 9.70 15.29 3.20
CA GLY A 236 10.13 16.68 3.08
C GLY A 236 10.21 17.13 1.63
N ARG A 237 11.28 17.84 1.26
CA ARG A 237 11.55 18.22 -0.14
C ARG A 237 12.15 17.05 -0.91
N VAL A 238 11.53 16.68 -2.03
CA VAL A 238 11.89 15.48 -2.81
C VAL A 238 12.65 15.87 -4.08
N LYS A 239 13.81 15.24 -4.30
CA LYS A 239 14.54 15.34 -5.56
C LYS A 239 14.38 14.09 -6.39
N VAL A 240 13.77 14.23 -7.57
CA VAL A 240 13.72 13.15 -8.56
C VAL A 240 15.06 13.00 -9.28
N ILE A 241 15.63 11.81 -9.25
CA ILE A 241 16.89 11.42 -9.91
C ILE A 241 16.59 10.44 -11.05
N LYS A 242 16.52 10.96 -12.28
CA LYS A 242 15.98 10.21 -13.44
C LYS A 242 17.02 9.50 -14.31
N ARG A 243 18.30 9.54 -13.96
CA ARG A 243 19.38 8.92 -14.77
C ARG A 243 20.68 8.76 -14.00
N GLN A 244 21.53 7.85 -14.47
CA GLN A 244 22.86 7.67 -13.90
C GLN A 244 23.72 8.91 -14.19
N ARG A 245 24.59 9.25 -13.24
CA ARG A 245 25.40 10.48 -13.24
C ARG A 245 24.54 11.74 -13.32
N HIS A 246 23.37 11.73 -12.69
CA HIS A 246 22.59 12.96 -12.51
C HIS A 246 23.45 13.96 -11.71
N PRO A 247 23.46 15.27 -12.04
CA PRO A 247 24.33 16.24 -11.37
C PRO A 247 24.15 16.26 -9.84
N MET A 248 22.91 16.05 -9.40
CA MET A 248 22.53 16.01 -7.98
C MET A 248 22.43 14.59 -7.41
N GLN A 249 22.96 13.55 -8.09
CA GLN A 249 22.74 12.14 -7.70
C GLN A 249 23.17 11.86 -6.26
N LYS A 250 24.28 12.46 -5.81
CA LYS A 250 24.82 12.28 -4.45
C LYS A 250 24.85 13.57 -3.61
N THR A 251 24.46 14.71 -4.20
CA THR A 251 24.61 16.03 -3.57
C THR A 251 23.28 16.71 -3.26
N TRP A 252 22.16 16.09 -3.63
CA TRP A 252 20.80 16.59 -3.42
C TRP A 252 20.55 17.03 -1.96
N HIS A 253 21.11 16.35 -0.96
CA HIS A 253 20.96 16.72 0.44
C HIS A 253 21.88 17.89 0.84
N THR A 254 23.19 17.73 0.74
CA THR A 254 24.17 18.66 1.35
C THR A 254 24.32 19.96 0.59
N GLU A 255 24.24 19.92 -0.73
CA GLU A 255 24.46 21.11 -1.56
C GLU A 255 23.15 21.83 -1.92
N HIS A 256 22.03 21.11 -1.86
CA HIS A 256 20.76 21.61 -2.38
C HIS A 256 19.59 21.56 -1.38
N GLY A 257 19.81 20.97 -0.19
CA GLY A 257 18.87 20.99 0.92
C GLY A 257 17.58 20.20 0.68
N PHE A 258 17.62 19.16 -0.17
CA PHE A 258 16.51 18.20 -0.28
C PHE A 258 16.58 17.17 0.84
N ASP A 259 15.42 16.70 1.29
CA ASP A 259 15.30 15.76 2.40
C ASP A 259 15.28 14.31 1.94
N THR A 260 14.75 14.08 0.73
CA THR A 260 14.66 12.77 0.09
C THR A 260 15.10 12.85 -1.37
N ALA A 261 15.89 11.89 -1.85
CA ALA A 261 16.02 11.61 -3.27
C ALA A 261 15.18 10.40 -3.65
N TRP A 262 14.49 10.49 -4.80
CA TRP A 262 13.68 9.41 -5.34
C TRP A 262 14.10 9.06 -6.76
N VAL A 263 14.24 7.77 -7.03
CA VAL A 263 14.49 7.21 -8.36
C VAL A 263 13.21 6.54 -8.86
N PRO A 264 12.67 6.96 -10.02
CA PRO A 264 11.54 6.28 -10.65
C PRO A 264 11.94 4.88 -11.16
N PRO A 265 10.98 3.99 -11.42
CA PRO A 265 11.25 2.73 -12.10
C PRO A 265 11.67 2.97 -13.56
N ASN A 266 12.30 1.97 -14.17
CA ASN A 266 12.61 1.91 -15.61
C ASN A 266 13.53 3.03 -16.15
N VAL A 267 14.40 3.59 -15.30
CA VAL A 267 15.40 4.59 -15.72
C VAL A 267 16.84 4.08 -15.74
N GLY A 268 17.05 2.76 -15.63
CA GLY A 268 18.37 2.13 -15.77
C GLY A 268 19.37 2.47 -14.67
N MET A 269 18.90 2.88 -13.50
CA MET A 269 19.73 3.26 -12.35
C MET A 269 20.16 2.08 -11.50
N VAL A 270 19.27 1.08 -11.36
CA VAL A 270 19.52 -0.15 -10.60
C VAL A 270 19.26 -1.37 -11.49
N PRO A 271 19.96 -2.50 -11.29
CA PRO A 271 19.75 -3.70 -12.11
C PRO A 271 18.30 -4.21 -12.13
N SER A 272 17.54 -3.96 -11.07
CA SER A 272 16.13 -4.35 -11.00
C SER A 272 15.17 -3.42 -11.74
N ASN A 273 15.63 -2.25 -12.21
CA ASN A 273 14.78 -1.17 -12.73
C ASN A 273 13.61 -0.75 -11.81
N GLN A 274 13.68 -1.09 -10.52
CA GLN A 274 12.66 -0.72 -9.54
C GLN A 274 13.00 0.63 -8.89
N GLU A 275 11.98 1.29 -8.39
CA GLU A 275 12.14 2.55 -7.66
C GLU A 275 12.93 2.43 -6.36
N GLU A 276 13.45 3.56 -5.89
CA GLU A 276 14.16 3.66 -4.63
C GLU A 276 14.07 5.06 -4.03
N ASP A 277 13.81 5.13 -2.74
CA ASP A 277 13.85 6.36 -1.94
C ASP A 277 15.10 6.35 -1.06
N CYS A 278 15.79 7.49 -0.96
CA CYS A 278 16.90 7.71 -0.05
C CYS A 278 16.61 8.95 0.80
N VAL A 279 16.40 8.75 2.09
CA VAL A 279 16.09 9.81 3.07
C VAL A 279 17.36 10.18 3.83
N TYR A 280 17.68 11.47 3.88
CA TYR A 280 18.95 11.92 4.46
C TYR A 280 18.97 11.85 5.99
N ASP A 281 17.96 12.44 6.65
CA ASP A 281 17.85 12.44 8.12
C ASP A 281 16.96 11.27 8.61
N PRO A 282 17.51 10.29 9.33
CA PRO A 282 16.75 9.20 9.94
C PRO A 282 15.58 9.63 10.83
N LYS A 283 15.61 10.84 11.41
CA LYS A 283 14.53 11.34 12.29
C LYS A 283 13.20 11.51 11.56
N ARG A 284 13.22 11.59 10.23
CA ARG A 284 12.03 11.61 9.37
C ARG A 284 11.36 10.24 9.23
N ILE A 285 11.98 9.18 9.76
CA ILE A 285 11.53 7.79 9.62
C ILE A 285 11.08 7.25 10.97
N LYS A 286 9.81 6.88 11.07
CA LYS A 286 9.23 6.22 12.25
C LYS A 286 8.91 4.76 11.93
N VAL A 287 9.51 3.84 12.68
CA VAL A 287 9.17 2.41 12.57
C VAL A 287 7.76 2.18 13.13
N LEU A 288 6.90 1.56 12.32
CA LEU A 288 5.54 1.19 12.68
C LEU A 288 5.43 -0.28 13.09
N ALA A 289 6.12 -1.17 12.36
CA ALA A 289 6.06 -2.60 12.60
C ALA A 289 7.30 -3.35 12.09
N MET A 290 7.59 -4.49 12.70
CA MET A 290 8.55 -5.49 12.22
C MET A 290 7.82 -6.72 11.71
N LEU A 291 8.03 -7.07 10.44
CA LEU A 291 7.30 -8.11 9.74
C LEU A 291 8.27 -9.21 9.31
N LYS A 292 8.05 -10.43 9.81
CA LYS A 292 8.86 -11.60 9.41
C LYS A 292 8.56 -11.96 7.96
N VAL A 293 9.57 -12.20 7.15
CA VAL A 293 9.36 -12.56 5.73
C VAL A 293 8.56 -13.86 5.55
N PRO A 294 8.78 -14.95 6.31
CA PRO A 294 7.97 -16.17 6.18
C PRO A 294 6.48 -15.89 6.43
N ASN A 295 6.21 -15.06 7.43
CA ASN A 295 4.85 -14.63 7.76
C ASN A 295 4.24 -13.82 6.61
N LEU A 296 4.99 -12.87 6.02
CA LEU A 296 4.54 -12.12 4.85
C LEU A 296 4.23 -13.03 3.65
N LYS A 297 5.05 -14.05 3.40
CA LYS A 297 4.86 -15.00 2.30
C LYS A 297 3.70 -15.96 2.53
N ASN A 298 3.47 -16.38 3.77
CA ASN A 298 2.33 -17.23 4.14
C ASN A 298 1.00 -16.51 3.91
N VAL A 299 0.94 -15.23 4.28
CA VAL A 299 -0.27 -14.41 4.19
C VAL A 299 -0.48 -13.82 2.81
N ASN A 300 0.61 -13.64 2.06
CA ASN A 300 0.63 -13.17 0.69
C ASN A 300 1.33 -14.20 -0.22
N PRO A 301 0.70 -15.34 -0.55
CA PRO A 301 1.35 -16.36 -1.38
C PRO A 301 1.93 -15.87 -2.72
N TRP A 302 1.42 -14.76 -3.28
CA TRP A 302 1.97 -14.12 -4.49
C TRP A 302 3.39 -13.57 -4.30
N LEU A 303 3.82 -13.27 -3.06
CA LEU A 303 5.21 -12.91 -2.74
C LEU A 303 6.20 -14.06 -2.93
N ASN A 304 5.73 -15.30 -3.11
CA ASN A 304 6.58 -16.44 -3.46
C ASN A 304 6.92 -16.46 -4.95
N ASN A 305 6.17 -15.75 -5.79
CA ASN A 305 6.43 -15.68 -7.22
C ASN A 305 7.44 -14.56 -7.48
N PRO A 306 8.57 -14.85 -8.17
CA PRO A 306 9.47 -13.81 -8.62
C PRO A 306 8.72 -12.80 -9.51
N LEU A 307 9.07 -11.52 -9.42
CA LEU A 307 8.74 -10.57 -10.47
C LEU A 307 9.30 -11.12 -11.78
N GLN A 308 8.42 -11.45 -12.73
CA GLN A 308 8.84 -11.62 -14.12
C GLN A 308 9.37 -10.26 -14.56
N ASN A 309 10.68 -10.19 -14.81
CA ASN A 309 11.31 -9.01 -15.38
C ASN A 309 10.84 -8.81 -16.82
#